data_AF-A0A5E4JPG7-F1
#
_entry.id   AF-A0A5E4JPG7-F1
#
_cell.length_a   1.000
_cell.length_b   1.000
_cell.length_c   1.000
_cell.angle_alpha   90.00
_cell.angle_beta   90.00
_cell.angle_gamma   90.00
#
_symmetry.space_group_name_H-M   'P 1'
#
loop_
_entity.id
_entity.type
_entity.pdbx_description
1 polymer ?
#
loop_
_entity_poly.entity_id
_entity_poly.type
_entity_poly.pdbx_seq_one_letter_code
_entity_poly.pdbx_strand_id
1 'polypeptide(L)'
;MRSKLAQVWVETVIYTLIALILIGTVLAFAKPKIEQLQDKALIEQSLEIMDSINSNVLNVVQGGPGNKRVIDIGLKKGSITIDGPSKMVYFKLEGTRSMYSEPGAAVMVGDVNVTTIKKAGNYDVTLTDSYPNYEIMYNGNPAGVKTVTKAPNPYKFVILNNGTDPTTGLLQINFEII
;
A
#
# COMPACT_ATOMS: atom_id res chain seq x y z
N MET A 1 12.83 -33.34 54.73
CA MET A 1 12.37 -31.99 54.34
C MET A 1 12.76 -31.55 52.92
N ARG A 2 13.89 -32.01 52.33
CA ARG A 2 14.33 -31.61 50.97
C ARG A 2 13.37 -31.95 49.81
N SER A 3 12.51 -32.96 49.94
CA SER A 3 11.58 -33.39 48.87
C SER A 3 10.41 -32.42 48.63
N LYS A 4 9.97 -31.67 49.65
CA LYS A 4 8.83 -30.74 49.52
C LYS A 4 9.18 -29.52 48.66
N LEU A 5 10.40 -28.98 48.78
CA LEU A 5 10.86 -27.84 47.99
C LEU A 5 11.03 -28.20 46.51
N ALA A 6 11.55 -29.40 46.23
CA ALA A 6 11.66 -29.91 44.86
C ALA A 6 10.28 -30.13 44.22
N GLN A 7 9.32 -30.64 44.99
CA GLN A 7 7.93 -30.82 44.54
C GLN A 7 7.26 -29.49 44.18
N VAL A 8 7.39 -28.45 45.02
CA VAL A 8 6.84 -27.11 44.74
C VAL A 8 7.46 -26.51 43.47
N TRP A 9 8.76 -26.71 43.25
CA TRP A 9 9.43 -26.26 42.02
C TRP A 9 8.88 -26.97 40.78
N VAL A 10 8.70 -28.29 40.85
CA VAL A 10 8.14 -29.08 39.74
C VAL A 10 6.71 -28.63 39.42
N GLU A 11 5.88 -28.42 40.45
CA GLU A 11 4.51 -27.96 40.31
C GLU A 11 4.43 -26.58 39.62
N THR A 12 5.26 -25.64 40.07
CA THR A 12 5.35 -24.29 39.48
C THR A 12 5.76 -24.35 38.00
N VAL A 13 6.75 -25.19 37.68
CA VAL A 13 7.22 -25.38 36.29
C VAL A 13 6.13 -26.00 35.42
N ILE A 14 5.42 -27.02 35.90
CA ILE A 14 4.33 -27.67 35.16
C ILE A 14 3.20 -26.68 34.88
N TYR A 15 2.77 -25.90 35.87
CA TYR A 15 1.72 -24.91 35.68
C TYR A 15 2.13 -23.80 34.70
N THR A 16 3.38 -23.36 34.77
CA THR A 16 3.92 -22.38 33.81
C THR A 16 3.96 -22.97 32.39
N LEU A 17 4.37 -24.23 32.24
CA LEU A 17 4.41 -24.91 30.94
C LEU A 17 3.01 -25.06 30.35
N ILE A 18 2.02 -25.48 31.15
CA ILE A 18 0.62 -25.58 30.72
C ILE A 18 0.12 -24.20 30.28
N ALA A 19 0.39 -23.13 31.03
CA ALA A 19 0.00 -21.78 30.66
C ALA A 19 0.62 -21.34 29.33
N LEU A 20 1.92 -21.61 29.12
CA LEU A 20 2.60 -21.32 27.85
C LEU A 20 2.02 -22.11 26.67
N ILE A 21 1.69 -23.39 26.88
CA ILE A 21 1.04 -24.23 25.86
C ILE A 21 -0.34 -23.68 25.50
N LEU A 22 -1.13 -23.24 26.47
CA LEU A 22 -2.46 -22.66 26.23
C LEU A 22 -2.34 -21.36 25.42
N ILE A 23 -1.43 -20.46 25.80
CA ILE A 23 -1.19 -19.20 25.06
C ILE A 23 -0.70 -19.48 23.64
N GLY A 24 0.26 -20.40 23.49
CA GLY A 24 0.81 -20.80 22.19
C GLY A 24 -0.28 -21.38 21.27
N THR A 25 -1.17 -22.20 21.83
CA THR A 25 -2.31 -22.78 21.09
C THR A 25 -3.28 -21.70 20.62
N VAL A 26 -3.65 -20.76 21.50
CA VAL A 26 -4.54 -19.65 21.15
C VAL A 26 -3.93 -18.77 20.05
N LEU A 27 -2.64 -18.43 20.17
CA LEU A 27 -1.94 -17.63 19.16
C LEU A 27 -1.86 -18.34 17.81
N ALA A 28 -1.67 -19.67 17.78
CA ALA A 28 -1.65 -20.43 16.54
C ALA A 28 -2.96 -20.31 15.75
N PHE A 29 -4.10 -20.30 16.44
CA PHE A 29 -5.42 -20.10 15.82
C PHE A 29 -5.76 -18.63 15.54
N ALA A 30 -5.34 -17.71 16.41
CA ALA A 30 -5.66 -16.29 16.28
C ALA A 30 -4.79 -15.56 15.24
N LYS A 31 -3.51 -15.94 15.12
CA LYS A 31 -2.52 -15.25 14.26
C LYS A 31 -2.95 -15.13 12.79
N PRO A 32 -3.46 -16.18 12.12
CA PRO A 32 -3.92 -16.05 10.73
C PRO A 32 -5.02 -14.98 10.56
N LYS A 33 -5.93 -14.87 11.53
CA LYS A 33 -7.02 -13.89 11.47
C LYS A 33 -6.52 -12.47 11.73
N ILE A 34 -5.57 -12.31 12.66
CA ILE A 34 -4.92 -11.04 12.93
C ILE A 34 -4.19 -10.54 11.68
N GLU A 35 -3.44 -11.40 11.00
CA GLU A 35 -2.71 -11.04 9.77
C GLU A 35 -3.67 -10.64 8.64
N GLN A 36 -4.81 -11.33 8.49
CA GLN A 36 -5.85 -10.92 7.54
C GLN A 36 -6.40 -9.51 7.84
N LEU A 37 -6.67 -9.21 9.10
CA LEU A 37 -7.15 -7.88 9.51
C LEU A 37 -6.10 -6.80 9.29
N GLN A 38 -4.83 -7.10 9.57
CA GLN A 38 -3.72 -6.18 9.29
C GLN A 38 -3.55 -5.92 7.79
N ASP A 39 -3.59 -6.96 6.96
CA ASP A 39 -3.50 -6.81 5.50
C ASP A 39 -4.70 -6.02 4.95
N LYS A 40 -5.92 -6.24 5.47
CA LYS A 40 -7.09 -5.45 5.07
C LYS A 40 -6.94 -3.97 5.42
N ALA A 41 -6.52 -3.67 6.64
CA ALA A 41 -6.28 -2.29 7.07
C ALA A 41 -5.17 -1.61 6.25
N LEU A 42 -4.16 -2.36 5.81
CA LEU A 42 -3.13 -1.84 4.90
C LEU A 42 -3.70 -1.52 3.53
N ILE A 43 -4.59 -2.34 2.97
CA ILE A 43 -5.24 -2.06 1.69
C ILE A 43 -6.13 -0.82 1.77
N GLU A 44 -6.91 -0.69 2.85
CA GLU A 44 -7.72 0.50 3.13
C GLU A 44 -6.84 1.76 3.24
N GLN A 45 -5.73 1.69 3.99
CA GLN A 45 -4.78 2.79 4.06
C GLN A 45 -4.17 3.13 2.69
N SER A 46 -3.88 2.12 1.87
CA SER A 46 -3.36 2.35 0.52
C SER A 46 -4.40 3.01 -0.40
N LEU A 47 -5.69 2.69 -0.26
CA LEU A 47 -6.76 3.37 -0.98
C LEU A 47 -6.82 4.86 -0.60
N GLU A 48 -6.70 5.20 0.69
CA GLU A 48 -6.64 6.60 1.14
C GLU A 48 -5.43 7.34 0.54
N ILE A 49 -4.28 6.67 0.41
CA ILE A 49 -3.09 7.25 -0.23
C ILE A 49 -3.34 7.51 -1.72
N MET A 50 -3.92 6.54 -2.44
CA MET A 50 -4.24 6.68 -3.87
C MET A 50 -5.24 7.82 -4.09
N ASP A 51 -6.31 7.88 -3.29
CA ASP A 51 -7.31 8.94 -3.35
C ASP A 51 -6.70 10.33 -3.04
N SER A 52 -5.78 10.40 -2.07
CA SER A 52 -5.02 11.62 -1.78
C SER A 52 -4.15 12.06 -2.96
N ILE A 53 -3.47 11.13 -3.65
CA ILE A 53 -2.72 11.43 -4.87
C ILE A 53 -3.67 11.97 -5.95
N ASN A 54 -4.75 11.24 -6.25
CA ASN A 54 -5.72 11.61 -7.28
C ASN A 54 -6.34 12.99 -7.01
N SER A 55 -6.79 13.23 -5.79
CA SER A 55 -7.32 14.52 -5.35
C SER A 55 -6.31 15.66 -5.54
N ASN A 56 -5.03 15.42 -5.24
CA ASN A 56 -3.97 16.42 -5.46
C ASN A 56 -3.65 16.63 -6.94
N VAL A 57 -3.72 15.60 -7.78
CA VAL A 57 -3.64 15.73 -9.24
C VAL A 57 -4.77 16.65 -9.73
N LEU A 58 -6.02 16.39 -9.34
CA LEU A 58 -7.16 17.24 -9.72
C LEU A 58 -7.00 18.68 -9.24
N ASN A 59 -6.47 18.89 -8.03
CA ASN A 59 -6.20 20.22 -7.50
C ASN A 59 -5.12 20.99 -8.28
N VAL A 60 -4.05 20.31 -8.74
CA VAL A 60 -3.04 20.97 -9.59
C VAL A 60 -3.55 21.28 -10.99
N VAL A 61 -4.44 20.42 -11.52
CA VAL A 61 -5.12 20.63 -12.80
C VAL A 61 -6.00 21.89 -12.72
N GLN A 62 -6.86 21.99 -11.70
CA GLN A 62 -7.79 23.11 -11.52
C GLN A 62 -7.07 24.45 -11.25
N GLY A 63 -5.92 24.42 -10.59
CA GLY A 63 -5.15 25.64 -10.31
C GLY A 63 -4.37 26.20 -11.50
N GLY A 64 -4.30 25.49 -12.63
CA GLY A 64 -3.63 25.93 -13.85
C GLY A 64 -2.12 25.67 -13.89
N PRO A 65 -1.45 26.09 -15.00
CA PRO A 65 -0.03 25.82 -15.23
C PRO A 65 0.87 26.41 -14.14
N GLY A 66 1.89 25.65 -13.73
CA GLY A 66 2.83 26.01 -12.67
C GLY A 66 2.34 25.71 -11.25
N ASN A 67 1.09 25.27 -11.08
CA ASN A 67 0.57 24.89 -9.76
C ASN A 67 1.22 23.59 -9.28
N LYS A 68 1.63 23.57 -8.01
CA LYS A 68 2.29 22.42 -7.38
C LYS A 68 1.66 22.06 -6.05
N ARG A 69 1.66 20.77 -5.72
CA ARG A 69 1.28 20.24 -4.42
C ARG A 69 2.38 19.33 -3.90
N VAL A 70 2.59 19.37 -2.59
CA VAL A 70 3.51 18.49 -1.90
C VAL A 70 2.70 17.65 -0.93
N ILE A 71 2.85 16.33 -1.01
CA ILE A 71 2.16 15.38 -0.14
C ILE A 71 3.16 14.44 0.52
N ASP A 72 2.95 14.17 1.80
CA ASP A 72 3.77 13.24 2.57
C ASP A 72 3.12 11.85 2.53
N ILE A 73 3.81 10.86 1.97
CA ILE A 73 3.31 9.50 1.82
C ILE A 73 4.16 8.54 2.66
N GLY A 74 3.54 7.99 3.71
CA GLY A 74 4.13 6.94 4.55
C GLY A 74 3.78 5.54 4.06
N LEU A 75 4.77 4.79 3.56
CA LEU A 75 4.58 3.41 3.10
C LEU A 75 4.97 2.39 4.17
N LYS A 76 3.98 1.73 4.79
CA LYS A 76 4.22 0.67 5.79
C LYS A 76 4.58 -0.69 5.16
N LYS A 77 4.01 -1.00 3.99
CA LYS A 77 4.20 -2.24 3.22
C LYS A 77 3.84 -1.95 1.75
N GLY A 78 4.30 -2.79 0.83
CA GLY A 78 4.01 -2.64 -0.61
C GLY A 78 4.89 -1.60 -1.30
N SER A 79 4.45 -1.21 -2.50
CA SER A 79 5.15 -0.26 -3.35
C SER A 79 4.19 0.60 -4.17
N ILE A 80 4.50 1.87 -4.37
CA ILE A 80 3.82 2.74 -5.33
C ILE A 80 4.70 2.86 -6.57
N THR A 81 4.10 2.75 -7.74
CA THR A 81 4.75 3.00 -9.02
C THR A 81 4.01 4.09 -9.77
N ILE A 82 4.77 5.09 -10.23
CA ILE A 82 4.34 6.07 -11.22
C ILE A 82 4.85 5.59 -12.58
N ASP A 83 3.93 5.35 -13.50
CA ASP A 83 4.21 4.86 -14.86
C ASP A 83 3.72 5.90 -15.87
N GLY A 84 4.67 6.70 -16.39
CA GLY A 84 4.41 7.69 -17.43
C GLY A 84 3.88 7.07 -18.74
N PRO A 85 4.56 6.08 -19.32
CA PRO A 85 4.10 5.39 -20.54
C PRO A 85 2.66 4.88 -20.46
N SER A 86 2.30 4.23 -19.35
CA SER A 86 0.95 3.68 -19.17
C SER A 86 -0.07 4.71 -18.68
N LYS A 87 0.38 5.94 -18.34
CA LYS A 87 -0.43 7.01 -17.72
C LYS A 87 -1.16 6.54 -16.47
N MET A 88 -0.45 5.80 -15.63
CA MET A 88 -1.03 5.17 -14.44
C MET A 88 -0.15 5.40 -13.23
N VAL A 89 -0.81 5.54 -12.09
CA VAL A 89 -0.18 5.37 -10.78
C VAL A 89 -0.79 4.12 -10.18
N TYR A 90 0.03 3.19 -9.72
CA TYR A 90 -0.48 1.97 -9.11
C TYR A 90 0.28 1.61 -7.85
N PHE A 91 -0.46 1.08 -6.87
CA PHE A 91 0.05 0.54 -5.64
C PHE A 91 0.00 -0.98 -5.70
N LYS A 92 1.07 -1.65 -5.31
CA LYS A 92 1.17 -3.11 -5.27
C LYS A 92 1.44 -3.60 -3.85
N LEU A 93 0.61 -4.53 -3.39
CA LEU A 93 0.79 -5.25 -2.14
C LEU A 93 0.96 -6.74 -2.43
N GLU A 94 2.16 -7.26 -2.20
CA GLU A 94 2.49 -8.66 -2.48
C GLU A 94 2.33 -9.54 -1.23
N GLY A 95 1.93 -10.79 -1.47
CA GLY A 95 1.96 -11.83 -0.43
C GLY A 95 1.01 -11.57 0.75
N THR A 96 -0.17 -11.03 0.48
CA THR A 96 -1.21 -10.80 1.49
C THR A 96 -2.02 -12.05 1.77
N ARG A 97 -2.53 -12.19 3.00
CA ARG A 97 -3.47 -13.24 3.38
C ARG A 97 -4.93 -12.82 3.18
N SER A 98 -5.17 -11.53 2.92
CA SER A 98 -6.49 -10.99 2.65
C SER A 98 -6.67 -10.72 1.16
N MET A 99 -7.73 -11.28 0.58
CA MET A 99 -8.26 -10.77 -0.67
C MET A 99 -9.08 -9.50 -0.40
N TYR A 100 -9.06 -8.55 -1.34
CA TYR A 100 -9.95 -7.39 -1.30
C TYR A 100 -11.09 -7.54 -2.31
N SER A 101 -10.77 -8.01 -3.51
CA SER A 101 -11.71 -8.41 -4.56
C SER A 101 -11.65 -9.92 -4.82
N GLU A 102 -12.68 -10.47 -5.48
CA GLU A 102 -12.61 -11.84 -5.98
C GLU A 102 -11.37 -11.99 -6.90
N PRO A 103 -10.59 -13.09 -6.79
CA PRO A 103 -9.41 -13.27 -7.62
C PRO A 103 -9.72 -13.19 -9.11
N GLY A 104 -9.03 -12.30 -9.83
CA GLY A 104 -9.26 -12.06 -11.25
C GLY A 104 -10.41 -11.09 -11.56
N ALA A 105 -11.18 -10.66 -10.55
CA ALA A 105 -12.18 -9.62 -10.68
C ALA A 105 -11.64 -8.27 -10.22
N ALA A 106 -11.92 -7.25 -11.03
CA ALA A 106 -11.63 -5.86 -10.75
C ALA A 106 -12.84 -5.23 -10.02
N VAL A 107 -12.59 -4.52 -8.92
CA VAL A 107 -13.62 -3.80 -8.17
C VAL A 107 -13.23 -2.34 -8.10
N MET A 108 -14.14 -1.44 -8.50
CA MET A 108 -13.94 -0.01 -8.34
C MET A 108 -14.29 0.43 -6.92
N VAL A 109 -13.37 1.17 -6.30
CA VAL A 109 -13.58 1.85 -5.02
C VAL A 109 -13.26 3.32 -5.21
N GLY A 110 -14.30 4.15 -5.33
CA GLY A 110 -14.13 5.51 -5.82
C GLY A 110 -13.62 5.48 -7.27
N ASP A 111 -12.54 6.21 -7.53
CA ASP A 111 -11.87 6.24 -8.84
C ASP A 111 -10.76 5.19 -8.99
N VAL A 112 -10.45 4.46 -7.91
CA VAL A 112 -9.35 3.49 -7.86
C VAL A 112 -9.85 2.10 -8.26
N ASN A 113 -9.15 1.47 -9.20
CA ASN A 113 -9.43 0.10 -9.59
C ASN A 113 -8.62 -0.90 -8.75
N VAL A 114 -9.31 -1.79 -8.02
CA VAL A 114 -8.68 -2.79 -7.15
C VAL A 114 -8.75 -4.16 -7.80
N THR A 115 -7.60 -4.79 -7.98
CA THR A 115 -7.47 -6.13 -8.55
C THR A 115 -6.73 -7.05 -7.59
N THR A 116 -7.22 -8.28 -7.45
CA THR A 116 -6.61 -9.31 -6.61
C THR A 116 -6.19 -10.49 -7.46
N ILE A 117 -4.95 -10.94 -7.34
CA ILE A 117 -4.41 -12.11 -8.04
C ILE A 117 -3.98 -13.14 -7.01
N LYS A 118 -4.48 -14.38 -7.12
CA LYS A 118 -4.09 -15.48 -6.23
C LYS A 118 -2.71 -16.02 -6.63
N LYS A 119 -1.79 -16.10 -5.66
CA LYS A 119 -0.45 -16.70 -5.83
C LYS A 119 -0.11 -17.64 -4.68
N ALA A 120 0.07 -18.93 -4.98
CA ALA A 120 0.65 -19.93 -4.07
C ALA A 120 0.19 -19.85 -2.59
N GLY A 121 -1.12 -19.72 -2.36
CA GLY A 121 -1.71 -19.65 -1.01
C GLY A 121 -1.87 -18.24 -0.42
N ASN A 122 -1.34 -17.21 -1.09
CA ASN A 122 -1.51 -15.79 -0.77
C ASN A 122 -2.16 -15.04 -1.94
N TYR A 123 -2.32 -13.73 -1.77
CA TYR A 123 -2.88 -12.82 -2.76
C TYR A 123 -1.96 -11.63 -3.00
N ASP A 124 -1.83 -11.23 -4.26
CA ASP A 124 -1.27 -9.95 -4.65
C ASP A 124 -2.42 -9.01 -4.95
N VAL A 125 -2.44 -7.85 -4.29
CA VAL A 125 -3.46 -6.81 -4.48
C VAL A 125 -2.82 -5.63 -5.18
N THR A 126 -3.42 -5.19 -6.28
CA THR A 126 -2.97 -4.02 -7.04
C THR A 126 -4.10 -3.00 -7.09
N LEU A 127 -3.80 -1.77 -6.67
CA LEU A 127 -4.67 -0.61 -6.76
C LEU A 127 -4.16 0.24 -7.93
N THR A 128 -5.02 0.65 -8.84
CA THR A 128 -4.61 1.37 -10.04
C THR A 128 -5.50 2.59 -10.27
N ASP A 129 -4.87 3.74 -10.43
CA ASP A 129 -5.47 4.96 -10.97
C ASP A 129 -4.94 5.24 -12.36
N SER A 130 -5.86 5.50 -13.29
CA SER A 130 -5.54 5.80 -14.69
C SER A 130 -5.89 7.25 -15.04
N TYR A 131 -4.97 7.89 -15.76
CA TYR A 131 -5.07 9.30 -16.14
C TYR A 131 -5.04 9.45 -17.66
N PRO A 132 -6.06 8.93 -18.39
CA PRO A 132 -6.04 8.90 -19.86
C PRO A 132 -5.94 10.29 -20.50
N ASN A 133 -6.52 11.31 -19.84
CA ASN A 133 -6.60 12.69 -20.30
C ASN A 133 -5.35 13.52 -20.00
N TYR A 134 -4.38 12.95 -19.29
CA TYR A 134 -3.15 13.64 -18.90
C TYR A 134 -1.93 12.91 -19.44
N GLU A 135 -0.83 13.63 -19.55
CA GLU A 135 0.49 13.06 -19.76
C GLU A 135 1.19 12.99 -18.40
N ILE A 136 1.41 11.77 -17.91
CA ILE A 136 2.08 11.54 -16.63
C ILE A 136 3.58 11.47 -16.88
N MET A 137 4.34 12.23 -16.11
CA MET A 137 5.80 12.28 -16.21
C MET A 137 6.43 12.06 -14.85
N TYR A 138 7.66 11.55 -14.84
CA TYR A 138 8.48 11.48 -13.65
C TYR A 138 9.78 12.25 -13.88
N ASN A 139 10.09 13.23 -13.03
CA ASN A 139 11.24 14.13 -13.18
C ASN A 139 11.36 14.73 -14.60
N GLY A 140 10.24 15.12 -15.19
CA GLY A 140 10.16 15.71 -16.54
C GLY A 140 10.30 14.71 -17.70
N ASN A 141 10.37 13.40 -17.42
CA ASN A 141 10.44 12.38 -18.45
C ASN A 141 9.09 11.65 -18.61
N PRO A 142 8.41 11.75 -19.78
CA PRO A 142 7.15 11.04 -20.04
C PRO A 142 7.31 9.52 -20.18
N ALA A 143 8.53 9.04 -20.47
CA ALA A 143 8.86 7.61 -20.41
C ALA A 143 9.35 7.17 -19.02
N GLY A 144 9.32 8.08 -18.04
CA GLY A 144 9.78 7.83 -16.69
C GLY A 144 8.89 6.85 -15.94
N VAL A 145 9.50 5.81 -15.38
CA VAL A 145 8.86 4.91 -14.44
C VAL A 145 9.61 4.99 -13.12
N LYS A 146 8.89 5.23 -12.02
CA LYS A 146 9.48 5.27 -10.69
C LYS A 146 8.67 4.42 -9.73
N THR A 147 9.34 3.46 -9.12
CA THR A 147 8.80 2.69 -8.01
C THR A 147 9.44 3.14 -6.70
N VAL A 148 8.61 3.39 -5.69
CA VAL A 148 9.01 3.54 -4.30
C VAL A 148 8.46 2.38 -3.48
N THR A 149 9.23 1.96 -2.49
CA THR A 149 8.90 0.84 -1.61
C THR A 149 8.80 1.34 -0.18
N LYS A 150 8.54 0.45 0.78
CA LYS A 150 8.54 0.76 2.21
C LYS A 150 9.78 1.55 2.63
N ALA A 151 9.56 2.64 3.37
CA ALA A 151 10.62 3.42 4.01
C ALA A 151 10.25 3.77 5.47
N PRO A 152 11.23 3.96 6.36
CA PRO A 152 10.97 4.37 7.74
C PRO A 152 10.47 5.83 7.83
N ASN A 153 10.88 6.68 6.89
CA ASN A 153 10.44 8.06 6.78
C ASN A 153 9.43 8.21 5.64
N PRO A 154 8.41 9.08 5.77
CA PRO A 154 7.52 9.42 4.67
C PRO A 154 8.28 10.00 3.47
N TYR A 155 7.83 9.66 2.27
CA TYR A 155 8.29 10.27 1.03
C TYR A 155 7.57 11.59 0.80
N LYS A 156 8.28 12.59 0.30
CA LYS A 156 7.69 13.84 -0.15
C LYS A 156 7.45 13.77 -1.65
N PHE A 157 6.21 13.55 -2.04
CA PHE A 157 5.81 13.57 -3.43
C PHE A 157 5.46 15.00 -3.82
N VAL A 158 6.06 15.47 -4.91
CA VAL A 158 5.71 16.73 -5.55
C VAL A 158 4.91 16.40 -6.80
N ILE A 159 3.73 16.98 -6.92
CA ILE A 159 2.88 16.88 -8.10
C ILE A 159 2.80 18.28 -8.70
N LEU A 160 3.22 18.41 -9.96
CA LEU A 160 3.35 19.69 -10.66
C LEU A 160 2.58 19.64 -11.98
N ASN A 161 1.83 20.71 -12.24
CA ASN A 161 1.22 20.95 -13.54
C ASN A 161 2.18 21.76 -14.43
N ASN A 162 2.74 21.13 -15.47
CA ASN A 162 3.66 21.79 -16.41
C ASN A 162 2.94 22.56 -17.53
N GLY A 163 1.61 22.54 -17.55
CA GLY A 163 0.80 23.11 -18.62
C GLY A 163 0.53 22.10 -19.73
N THR A 164 0.06 22.59 -20.87
CA THR A 164 -0.35 21.76 -21.99
C THR A 164 0.82 21.57 -22.96
N ASP A 165 1.09 20.33 -23.35
CA ASP A 165 2.07 20.05 -24.40
C ASP A 165 1.57 20.59 -25.74
N PRO A 166 2.36 21.42 -26.46
CA PRO A 166 1.93 22.01 -27.72
C PRO A 166 1.80 21.01 -28.87
N THR A 167 2.40 19.82 -28.74
CA THR A 167 2.39 18.75 -29.74
C THR A 167 1.22 17.79 -29.53
N THR A 168 1.00 17.35 -28.29
CA THR A 168 -0.04 16.36 -27.97
C THR A 168 -1.37 17.00 -27.57
N GLY A 169 -1.35 18.27 -27.14
CA GLY A 169 -2.52 18.98 -26.59
C GLY A 169 -2.95 18.48 -25.21
N LEU A 170 -2.20 17.55 -24.60
CA LEU A 170 -2.51 17.01 -23.27
C LEU A 170 -1.87 17.83 -22.16
N LEU A 171 -2.53 17.89 -21.02
CA LEU A 171 -1.97 18.51 -19.82
C LEU A 171 -0.89 17.60 -19.22
N GLN A 172 0.27 18.18 -18.94
CA GLN A 172 1.43 17.50 -18.40
C GLN A 172 1.47 17.56 -16.87
N ILE A 173 1.38 16.40 -16.23
CA ILE A 173 1.48 16.23 -14.78
C ILE A 173 2.80 15.56 -14.45
N ASN A 174 3.70 16.31 -13.82
CA ASN A 174 5.01 15.83 -13.43
C ASN A 174 5.02 15.43 -11.95
N PHE A 175 5.52 14.22 -11.68
CA PHE A 175 5.78 13.72 -10.36
C PHE A 175 7.27 13.77 -10.04
N GLU A 176 7.60 14.22 -8.83
CA GLU A 176 8.96 14.21 -8.29
C GLU A 176 8.94 13.70 -6.85
N ILE A 177 10.07 13.17 -6.39
CA ILE A 177 10.24 12.72 -5.00
C ILE A 177 11.49 13.42 -4.44
N ILE A 178 11.32 14.10 -3.29
CA ILE A 178 12.37 14.86 -2.60
C ILE A 178 12.71 14.31 -1.23
#